data_AF-A0A7C2IPF4-F1
#
_entry.id   AF-A0A7C2IPF4-F1
#
_cell.length_a   1.000
_cell.length_b   1.000
_cell.length_c   1.000
_cell.angle_alpha   90.00
_cell.angle_beta   90.00
_cell.angle_gamma   90.00
#
_symmetry.space_group_name_H-M   'P 1'
#
loop_
_entity.id
_entity.type
_entity.pdbx_description
1 polymer ?
#
loop_
_entity_poly.entity_id
_entity_poly.type
_entity_poly.pdbx_seq_one_letter_code
_entity_poly.pdbx_strand_id
1 'polypeptide(L)'
;MKKEEFYRISGMEDGRRVESRILEERIQQAVGKGYRYLEIEAYGQHGIGGRLWKAGQETVYVRVLGSSGQRLGSMGFPNTRIEVMGPVSDDVGWLNAGAEIIVHGNAANGVANAMAQGKIYIAGSIGARGMTMTKHNPRFAPPELWVLGSVGDYFAEFMAGGVAVICGYDPQDPENVLGYRPCVGMVGGKIYFRGPHKGYSQADAKLVPFSEQDWQWLIENLGLFLAAIGRADLFEELADPKQWQLLVARSPQEKRTQAKRSMRDFNQEVWVRELGRGGLLGDLTYLDLSPVPVITTGELRRFVPVWENRRYSAPCEASCPTGIPVQERWRLIREGRVDEAVDLALAYTPFPATVCGYLCPNLCMQGCTRQLAKLVPPDVKRLGKASLEARLPELPPLSGGRVAIVGGGPAGIS
;
A
#
# COMPACT_ATOMS: atom_id res chain seq x y z
N MET A 1 4.44 -37.56 19.32
CA MET A 1 5.09 -36.30 18.91
C MET A 1 5.95 -35.79 20.06
N LYS A 2 7.25 -35.57 19.85
CA LYS A 2 8.06 -34.83 20.84
C LYS A 2 7.42 -33.45 21.00
N LYS A 3 7.18 -33.02 22.24
CA LYS A 3 6.72 -31.67 22.57
C LYS A 3 7.80 -30.72 21.99
N GLU A 4 7.53 -30.07 20.87
CA GLU A 4 8.47 -29.11 20.31
C GLU A 4 8.62 -27.98 21.32
N GLU A 5 9.84 -27.78 21.80
CA GLU A 5 10.14 -26.81 22.84
C GLU A 5 10.10 -25.41 22.22
N PHE A 6 9.13 -24.61 22.64
CA PHE A 6 8.95 -23.25 22.16
C PHE A 6 10.07 -22.34 22.64
N TYR A 7 10.68 -21.58 21.73
CA TYR A 7 11.55 -20.48 22.10
C TYR A 7 10.70 -19.27 22.49
N ARG A 8 10.71 -18.95 23.78
CA ARG A 8 9.87 -17.92 24.38
C ARG A 8 10.49 -16.54 24.25
N ILE A 9 9.68 -15.56 23.84
CA ILE A 9 10.06 -14.15 23.76
C ILE A 9 8.97 -13.32 24.42
N SER A 10 9.29 -12.67 25.54
CA SER A 10 8.34 -11.78 26.22
C SER A 10 8.39 -10.37 25.65
N GLY A 11 7.21 -9.77 25.49
CA GLY A 11 7.03 -8.35 25.21
C GLY A 11 7.15 -7.46 26.44
N MET A 12 7.52 -8.00 27.59
CA MET A 12 7.82 -7.28 28.83
C MET A 12 9.25 -7.54 29.29
N GLU A 13 9.90 -6.52 29.83
CA GLU A 13 11.23 -6.60 30.43
C GLU A 13 11.27 -5.63 31.62
N ASP A 14 11.68 -6.13 32.80
CA ASP A 14 11.74 -5.35 34.04
C ASP A 14 10.45 -4.57 34.37
N GLY A 15 9.29 -5.21 34.13
CA GLY A 15 7.97 -4.61 34.36
C GLY A 15 7.59 -3.51 33.36
N ARG A 16 8.36 -3.33 32.29
CA ARG A 16 8.09 -2.34 31.22
C ARG A 16 7.83 -3.03 29.89
N ARG A 17 6.89 -2.45 29.13
CA ARG A 17 6.56 -2.94 27.79
C ARG A 17 7.72 -2.69 26.83
N VAL A 18 8.19 -3.76 26.20
CA VAL A 18 9.20 -3.70 25.13
C VAL A 18 8.61 -3.05 23.88
N GLU A 19 9.38 -2.18 23.24
CA GLU A 19 8.98 -1.55 21.96
C GLU A 19 8.76 -2.59 20.86
N SER A 20 7.81 -2.33 19.96
CA SER A 20 7.49 -3.26 18.86
C SER A 20 8.68 -3.55 17.95
N ARG A 21 9.55 -2.55 17.71
CA ARG A 21 10.79 -2.73 16.94
C ARG A 21 11.73 -3.75 17.61
N ILE A 22 11.94 -3.61 18.91
CA ILE A 22 12.84 -4.48 19.67
C ILE A 22 12.29 -5.91 19.75
N LEU A 23 10.97 -6.07 19.95
CA LEU A 23 10.34 -7.39 19.92
C LEU A 23 10.51 -8.06 18.55
N GLU A 24 10.25 -7.34 17.47
CA GLU A 24 10.46 -7.84 16.10
C GLU A 24 11.93 -8.24 15.85
N GLU A 25 12.89 -7.42 16.29
CA GLU A 25 14.32 -7.75 16.18
C GLU A 25 14.66 -9.05 16.92
N ARG A 26 14.11 -9.27 18.12
CA ARG A 26 14.29 -10.51 18.90
C ARG A 26 13.70 -11.72 18.15
N ILE A 27 12.52 -11.58 17.57
CA ILE A 27 11.88 -12.63 16.76
C ILE A 27 12.76 -12.98 15.55
N GLN A 28 13.19 -11.97 14.80
CA GLN A 28 14.06 -12.13 13.63
C GLN A 28 15.40 -12.79 13.97
N GLN A 29 15.99 -12.41 15.11
CA GLN A 29 17.24 -13.02 15.60
C GLN A 29 17.03 -14.48 16.00
N ALA A 30 15.91 -14.82 16.64
CA ALA A 30 15.59 -16.20 16.99
C ALA A 30 15.44 -17.06 15.74
N VAL A 31 14.68 -16.59 14.73
CA VAL A 31 14.57 -17.30 13.44
C VAL A 31 15.94 -17.44 12.77
N GLY A 32 16.77 -16.40 12.79
CA GLY A 32 18.12 -16.42 12.23
C GLY A 32 19.07 -17.38 12.94
N LYS A 33 18.83 -17.70 14.23
CA LYS A 33 19.57 -18.70 15.01
C LYS A 33 19.10 -20.14 14.78
N GLY A 34 18.07 -20.35 13.96
CA GLY A 34 17.54 -21.68 13.66
C GLY A 34 16.29 -22.07 14.45
N TYR A 35 15.75 -21.20 15.32
CA TYR A 35 14.49 -21.50 16.00
C TYR A 35 13.32 -21.45 15.00
N ARG A 36 12.42 -22.44 15.08
CA ARG A 36 11.25 -22.57 14.20
C ARG A 36 9.93 -22.54 14.95
N TYR A 37 9.94 -22.76 16.26
CA TYR A 37 8.76 -22.70 17.13
C TYR A 37 8.96 -21.57 18.14
N LEU A 38 8.18 -20.51 18.00
CA LEU A 38 8.30 -19.28 18.78
C LEU A 38 7.00 -19.05 19.56
N GLU A 39 7.13 -18.73 20.85
CA GLU A 39 6.00 -18.34 21.69
C GLU A 39 6.22 -16.88 22.15
N ILE A 40 5.37 -16.00 21.66
CA ILE A 40 5.47 -14.55 21.86
C ILE A 40 4.41 -14.13 22.87
N GLU A 41 4.84 -13.57 23.99
CA GLU A 41 3.93 -12.99 24.98
C GLU A 41 3.73 -11.50 24.67
N ALA A 42 2.58 -11.15 24.10
CA ALA A 42 2.29 -9.82 23.58
C ALA A 42 1.50 -8.95 24.58
N TYR A 43 1.88 -7.67 24.60
CA TYR A 43 1.32 -6.59 25.43
C TYR A 43 1.05 -5.36 24.56
N GLY A 44 0.38 -5.56 23.43
CA GLY A 44 0.02 -4.53 22.47
C GLY A 44 1.15 -4.18 21.49
N GLN A 45 2.14 -5.04 21.25
CA GLN A 45 3.13 -4.83 20.20
C GLN A 45 2.54 -5.06 18.80
N HIS A 46 2.96 -4.23 17.85
CA HIS A 46 2.45 -4.24 16.48
C HIS A 46 3.31 -5.13 15.59
N GLY A 47 2.75 -5.63 14.48
CA GLY A 47 3.55 -6.22 13.41
C GLY A 47 4.11 -7.62 13.68
N ILE A 48 3.63 -8.32 14.70
CA ILE A 48 4.22 -9.59 15.17
C ILE A 48 4.13 -10.67 14.08
N GLY A 49 5.27 -11.28 13.75
CA GLY A 49 5.36 -12.56 13.04
C GLY A 49 5.29 -12.50 11.51
N GLY A 50 5.01 -11.34 10.89
CA GLY A 50 4.76 -11.29 9.45
C GLY A 50 6.01 -11.45 8.56
N ARG A 51 7.13 -10.78 8.91
CA ARG A 51 8.28 -10.62 7.98
C ARG A 51 9.37 -11.67 8.17
N LEU A 52 9.05 -12.95 8.32
CA LEU A 52 10.03 -14.00 8.71
C LEU A 52 10.68 -14.73 7.53
N TRP A 53 11.14 -14.00 6.51
CA TRP A 53 11.75 -14.54 5.28
C TRP A 53 13.10 -15.23 5.47
N LYS A 54 13.81 -14.98 6.58
CA LYS A 54 15.13 -15.59 6.86
C LYS A 54 15.10 -17.10 7.03
N ALA A 55 13.94 -17.70 7.30
CA ALA A 55 13.77 -19.14 7.38
C ALA A 55 13.79 -19.84 5.99
N GLY A 56 13.73 -19.07 4.90
CA GLY A 56 13.75 -19.61 3.55
C GLY A 56 12.56 -20.54 3.29
N GLN A 57 12.86 -21.84 3.10
CA GLN A 57 11.85 -22.87 2.84
C GLN A 57 11.39 -23.61 4.11
N GLU A 58 12.01 -23.34 5.26
CA GLU A 58 11.62 -23.98 6.51
C GLU A 58 10.37 -23.32 7.08
N THR A 59 9.48 -24.14 7.64
CA THR A 59 8.28 -23.64 8.31
C THR A 59 8.63 -22.99 9.63
N VAL A 60 8.13 -21.77 9.86
CA VAL A 60 8.18 -21.08 11.16
C VAL A 60 6.79 -21.03 11.75
N TYR A 61 6.63 -21.56 12.95
CA TYR A 61 5.42 -21.49 13.74
C TYR A 61 5.58 -20.44 14.85
N VAL A 62 4.71 -19.43 14.84
CA VAL A 62 4.69 -18.34 15.82
C VAL A 62 3.37 -18.40 16.57
N ARG A 63 3.41 -18.80 17.84
CA ARG A 63 2.27 -18.68 18.74
C ARG A 63 2.33 -17.32 19.43
N VAL A 64 1.23 -16.58 19.42
CA VAL A 64 1.10 -15.30 20.11
C VAL A 64 0.10 -15.44 21.24
N LEU A 65 0.53 -15.13 22.46
CA LEU A 65 -0.27 -15.08 23.67
C LEU A 65 -0.50 -13.62 24.06
N GLY A 66 -1.54 -13.36 24.84
CA GLY A 66 -1.88 -11.99 25.27
C GLY A 66 -2.49 -11.16 24.14
N SER A 67 -2.35 -9.83 24.24
CA SER A 67 -2.98 -8.90 23.28
C SER A 67 -1.97 -8.43 22.24
N SER A 68 -2.20 -8.72 20.97
CA SER A 68 -1.44 -8.09 19.88
C SER A 68 -1.95 -6.68 19.61
N GLY A 69 -1.04 -5.78 19.22
CA GLY A 69 -1.43 -4.51 18.63
C GLY A 69 -1.76 -4.67 17.15
N GLN A 70 -1.79 -3.55 16.42
CA GLN A 70 -2.16 -3.55 15.01
C GLN A 70 -1.18 -4.35 14.14
N ARG A 71 -1.65 -4.78 12.97
CA ARG A 71 -0.83 -5.36 11.89
C ARG A 71 -0.18 -6.70 12.22
N LEU A 72 -0.81 -7.51 13.06
CA LEU A 72 -0.34 -8.87 13.28
C LEU A 72 -0.23 -9.64 11.95
N GLY A 73 0.91 -10.29 11.71
CA GLY A 73 1.18 -11.03 10.47
C GLY A 73 1.29 -10.16 9.22
N SER A 74 1.51 -8.85 9.35
CA SER A 74 1.64 -7.96 8.19
C SER A 74 2.86 -8.28 7.33
N MET A 75 2.71 -8.19 6.01
CA MET A 75 3.73 -8.59 5.04
C MET A 75 4.16 -10.06 5.24
N GLY A 76 3.20 -10.91 5.61
CA GLY A 76 3.35 -12.34 5.84
C GLY A 76 4.08 -13.04 4.69
N PHE A 77 5.12 -13.81 5.01
CA PHE A 77 5.90 -14.56 4.04
C PHE A 77 5.46 -16.04 3.98
N PRO A 78 5.59 -16.73 2.83
CA PRO A 78 5.37 -18.18 2.73
C PRO A 78 6.12 -18.96 3.81
N ASN A 79 5.63 -20.16 4.13
CA ASN A 79 6.15 -21.05 5.17
C ASN A 79 6.10 -20.44 6.59
N THR A 80 5.32 -19.39 6.80
CA THR A 80 5.09 -18.84 8.15
C THR A 80 3.66 -19.14 8.58
N ARG A 81 3.51 -19.78 9.74
CA ARG A 81 2.23 -20.00 10.41
C ARG A 81 2.20 -19.19 11.70
N ILE A 82 1.20 -18.32 11.84
CA ILE A 82 1.02 -17.44 12.99
C ILE A 82 -0.31 -17.82 13.64
N GLU A 83 -0.28 -18.19 14.91
CA GLU A 83 -1.47 -18.61 15.65
C GLU A 83 -1.63 -17.76 16.91
N VAL A 84 -2.73 -17.02 17.01
CA VAL A 84 -2.99 -16.07 18.10
C VAL A 84 -4.07 -16.58 19.00
N MET A 85 -3.76 -16.71 20.29
CA MET A 85 -4.66 -17.21 21.31
C MET A 85 -5.49 -16.07 21.91
N GLY A 86 -6.38 -15.49 21.11
CA GLY A 86 -7.28 -14.43 21.54
C GLY A 86 -7.69 -13.46 20.42
N PRO A 87 -8.41 -12.38 20.77
CA PRO A 87 -8.77 -11.34 19.82
C PRO A 87 -7.57 -10.49 19.41
N VAL A 88 -7.68 -9.86 18.24
CA VAL A 88 -6.61 -9.07 17.62
C VAL A 88 -7.09 -7.71 17.14
N SER A 89 -6.18 -6.74 17.15
CA SER A 89 -6.43 -5.37 16.68
C SER A 89 -6.48 -5.28 15.14
N ASP A 90 -6.48 -4.06 14.60
CA ASP A 90 -6.71 -3.79 13.18
C ASP A 90 -5.60 -4.35 12.28
N ASP A 91 -5.91 -4.49 11.00
CA ASP A 91 -4.99 -4.78 9.89
C ASP A 91 -4.27 -6.13 9.97
N VAL A 92 -4.94 -7.16 10.53
CA VAL A 92 -4.42 -8.53 10.54
C VAL A 92 -4.12 -9.00 9.12
N GLY A 93 -2.89 -9.44 8.88
CA GLY A 93 -2.44 -9.90 7.57
C GLY A 93 -2.44 -8.80 6.50
N TRP A 94 -2.26 -7.54 6.90
CA TRP A 94 -2.04 -6.44 5.95
C TRP A 94 -0.87 -6.75 5.02
N LEU A 95 -1.08 -6.68 3.70
CA LEU A 95 -0.10 -7.08 2.68
C LEU A 95 0.41 -8.53 2.84
N ASN A 96 -0.37 -9.43 3.41
CA ASN A 96 0.03 -10.84 3.50
C ASN A 96 0.30 -11.41 2.10
N ALA A 97 1.47 -12.03 1.95
CA ALA A 97 2.01 -12.53 0.70
C ALA A 97 2.40 -14.02 0.80
N GLY A 98 1.83 -14.75 1.77
CA GLY A 98 1.96 -16.21 1.83
C GLY A 98 1.84 -16.85 3.20
N ALA A 99 1.75 -16.07 4.28
CA ALA A 99 1.62 -16.63 5.62
C ALA A 99 0.21 -17.22 5.84
N GLU A 100 0.16 -18.26 6.68
CA GLU A 100 -1.07 -18.76 7.29
C GLU A 100 -1.24 -18.07 8.65
N ILE A 101 -2.37 -17.39 8.87
CA ILE A 101 -2.66 -16.64 10.10
C ILE A 101 -3.95 -17.18 10.70
N ILE A 102 -3.90 -17.63 11.94
CA ILE A 102 -5.03 -18.20 12.67
C ILE A 102 -5.28 -17.34 13.91
N VAL A 103 -6.51 -16.89 14.07
CA VAL A 103 -6.94 -16.04 15.19
C VAL A 103 -8.05 -16.74 15.94
N HIS A 104 -7.78 -17.13 17.19
CA HIS A 104 -8.77 -17.72 18.10
C HIS A 104 -9.57 -16.63 18.82
N GLY A 105 -10.31 -15.82 18.05
CA GLY A 105 -11.15 -14.75 18.57
C GLY A 105 -11.66 -13.82 17.47
N ASN A 106 -12.16 -12.65 17.88
CA ASN A 106 -12.56 -11.59 16.95
C ASN A 106 -11.33 -10.83 16.44
N ALA A 107 -11.44 -10.27 15.24
CA ALA A 107 -10.46 -9.33 14.71
C ALA A 107 -11.12 -7.98 14.43
N ALA A 108 -10.38 -6.88 14.61
CA ALA A 108 -10.90 -5.54 14.35
C ALA A 108 -10.94 -5.24 12.83
N ASN A 109 -10.72 -3.99 12.44
CA ASN A 109 -10.91 -3.55 11.06
C ASN A 109 -9.76 -3.98 10.14
N GLY A 110 -9.98 -4.01 8.84
CA GLY A 110 -8.91 -4.13 7.84
C GLY A 110 -8.24 -5.51 7.74
N VAL A 111 -8.87 -6.57 8.25
CA VAL A 111 -8.36 -7.94 8.09
C VAL A 111 -8.16 -8.25 6.61
N ALA A 112 -7.00 -8.83 6.25
CA ALA A 112 -6.62 -9.16 4.88
C ALA A 112 -6.51 -7.94 3.93
N ASN A 113 -6.35 -6.73 4.45
CA ASN A 113 -6.24 -5.54 3.60
C ASN A 113 -4.98 -5.62 2.70
N ALA A 114 -5.20 -5.45 1.39
CA ALA A 114 -4.20 -5.55 0.33
C ALA A 114 -3.41 -6.88 0.32
N MET A 115 -4.02 -7.96 0.82
CA MET A 115 -3.46 -9.30 0.76
C MET A 115 -3.28 -9.76 -0.70
N ALA A 116 -2.23 -10.54 -0.96
CA ALA A 116 -1.90 -11.05 -2.28
C ALA A 116 -1.84 -12.59 -2.36
N GLN A 117 -1.45 -13.23 -1.25
CA GLN A 117 -1.35 -14.69 -1.10
C GLN A 117 -1.49 -15.07 0.39
N GLY A 118 -1.60 -16.36 0.68
CA GLY A 118 -1.68 -16.91 2.04
C GLY A 118 -3.11 -17.21 2.47
N LYS A 119 -3.28 -17.55 3.75
CA LYS A 119 -4.59 -17.85 4.35
C LYS A 119 -4.76 -17.13 5.68
N ILE A 120 -5.96 -16.61 5.94
CA ILE A 120 -6.30 -16.02 7.23
C ILE A 120 -7.58 -16.68 7.74
N TYR A 121 -7.52 -17.28 8.92
CA TYR A 121 -8.60 -17.98 9.60
C TYR A 121 -8.99 -17.21 10.88
N ILE A 122 -10.24 -16.80 10.99
CA ILE A 122 -10.78 -16.05 12.12
C ILE A 122 -11.88 -16.87 12.81
N ALA A 123 -11.67 -17.21 14.08
CA ALA A 123 -12.61 -18.01 14.87
C ALA A 123 -13.83 -17.21 15.37
N GLY A 124 -13.81 -15.88 15.27
CA GLY A 124 -14.93 -14.99 15.59
C GLY A 124 -15.43 -14.21 14.38
N SER A 125 -15.86 -12.98 14.63
CA SER A 125 -16.24 -11.99 13.61
C SER A 125 -15.09 -11.01 13.32
N ILE A 126 -15.14 -10.34 12.16
CA ILE A 126 -14.22 -9.26 11.81
C ILE A 126 -14.92 -7.90 11.77
N GLY A 127 -14.16 -6.82 11.98
CA GLY A 127 -14.64 -5.45 11.85
C GLY A 127 -14.84 -5.00 10.39
N ALA A 128 -14.87 -3.68 10.20
CA ALA A 128 -15.08 -3.08 8.88
C ALA A 128 -13.87 -3.27 7.94
N ARG A 129 -14.13 -3.17 6.64
CA ARG A 129 -13.12 -3.16 5.56
C ARG A 129 -12.25 -4.40 5.52
N GLY A 130 -12.78 -5.56 5.92
CA GLY A 130 -12.14 -6.85 5.68
C GLY A 130 -12.03 -7.15 4.18
N MET A 131 -10.95 -7.83 3.76
CA MET A 131 -10.68 -8.22 2.38
C MET A 131 -10.60 -7.04 1.38
N THR A 132 -10.29 -5.84 1.88
CA THR A 132 -10.20 -4.63 1.07
C THR A 132 -8.95 -4.65 0.18
N MET A 133 -9.07 -4.24 -1.09
CA MET A 133 -7.95 -4.15 -2.05
C MET A 133 -7.15 -5.46 -2.24
N THR A 134 -7.71 -6.61 -1.85
CA THR A 134 -7.05 -7.91 -2.04
C THR A 134 -6.85 -8.20 -3.53
N LYS A 135 -5.69 -8.76 -3.88
CA LYS A 135 -5.31 -9.04 -5.27
C LYS A 135 -4.97 -10.51 -5.41
N HIS A 136 -5.25 -11.05 -6.59
CA HIS A 136 -4.78 -12.37 -6.96
C HIS A 136 -3.90 -12.26 -8.19
N ASN A 137 -2.68 -12.76 -8.08
CA ASN A 137 -1.83 -13.03 -9.23
C ASN A 137 -2.08 -14.47 -9.68
N PRO A 138 -2.58 -14.71 -10.90
CA PRO A 138 -2.90 -16.06 -11.40
C PRO A 138 -1.72 -17.05 -11.42
N ARG A 139 -0.49 -16.58 -11.23
CA ARG A 139 0.71 -17.43 -11.10
C ARG A 139 0.79 -18.16 -9.75
N PHE A 140 0.01 -17.75 -8.76
CA PHE A 140 0.05 -18.26 -7.39
C PHE A 140 -1.35 -18.69 -6.95
N ALA A 141 -1.44 -19.41 -5.82
CA ALA A 141 -2.73 -19.70 -5.21
C ALA A 141 -3.47 -18.39 -4.81
N PRO A 142 -4.80 -18.35 -4.90
CA PRO A 142 -5.57 -17.21 -4.43
C PRO A 142 -5.40 -16.99 -2.93
N PRO A 143 -5.33 -15.73 -2.46
CA PRO A 143 -5.41 -15.45 -1.05
C PRO A 143 -6.79 -15.84 -0.52
N GLU A 144 -6.82 -16.41 0.69
CA GLU A 144 -8.04 -16.90 1.33
C GLU A 144 -8.28 -16.21 2.67
N LEU A 145 -9.52 -15.77 2.90
CA LEU A 145 -10.00 -15.29 4.19
C LEU A 145 -11.20 -16.14 4.64
N TRP A 146 -11.10 -16.76 5.81
CA TRP A 146 -12.16 -17.55 6.43
C TRP A 146 -12.56 -16.92 7.76
N VAL A 147 -13.86 -16.74 7.97
CA VAL A 147 -14.42 -16.09 9.16
C VAL A 147 -15.58 -16.94 9.68
N LEU A 148 -15.52 -17.36 10.94
CA LEU A 148 -16.58 -18.15 11.54
C LEU A 148 -17.86 -17.33 11.74
N GLY A 149 -17.73 -16.09 12.22
CA GLY A 149 -18.85 -15.18 12.48
C GLY A 149 -19.27 -14.38 11.26
N SER A 150 -19.49 -13.08 11.46
CA SER A 150 -19.84 -12.12 10.41
C SER A 150 -18.69 -11.15 10.11
N VAL A 151 -18.89 -10.33 9.08
CA VAL A 151 -17.98 -9.25 8.70
C VAL A 151 -18.65 -7.88 8.87
N GLY A 152 -17.84 -6.85 9.13
CA GLY A 152 -18.32 -5.47 9.25
C GLY A 152 -18.48 -4.76 7.90
N ASP A 153 -18.79 -3.47 7.99
CA ASP A 153 -19.11 -2.60 6.85
C ASP A 153 -18.00 -2.54 5.80
N TYR A 154 -18.38 -2.31 4.54
CA TYR A 154 -17.47 -2.20 3.40
C TYR A 154 -16.58 -3.43 3.21
N PHE A 155 -17.09 -4.62 3.56
CA PHE A 155 -16.41 -5.87 3.31
C PHE A 155 -16.15 -6.07 1.80
N ALA A 156 -14.96 -6.57 1.45
CA ALA A 156 -14.51 -6.80 0.08
C ALA A 156 -14.52 -5.57 -0.84
N GLU A 157 -14.34 -4.37 -0.27
CA GLU A 157 -14.19 -3.14 -1.04
C GLU A 157 -12.94 -3.20 -1.93
N PHE A 158 -13.09 -2.90 -3.22
CA PHE A 158 -12.01 -2.98 -4.22
C PHE A 158 -11.30 -4.34 -4.30
N MET A 159 -11.96 -5.42 -3.88
CA MET A 159 -11.43 -6.78 -4.01
C MET A 159 -11.23 -7.12 -5.50
N ALA A 160 -9.99 -7.47 -5.87
CA ALA A 160 -9.57 -7.76 -7.23
C ALA A 160 -9.18 -9.23 -7.44
N GLY A 161 -9.47 -10.09 -6.47
CA GLY A 161 -9.19 -11.52 -6.51
C GLY A 161 -9.11 -12.13 -5.12
N GLY A 162 -9.00 -13.45 -5.08
CA GLY A 162 -9.01 -14.22 -3.84
C GLY A 162 -10.36 -14.87 -3.55
N VAL A 163 -10.42 -15.58 -2.42
CA VAL A 163 -11.62 -16.23 -1.94
C VAL A 163 -11.88 -15.80 -0.51
N ALA A 164 -13.13 -15.46 -0.19
CA ALA A 164 -13.57 -15.27 1.18
C ALA A 164 -14.69 -16.25 1.54
N VAL A 165 -14.69 -16.75 2.77
CA VAL A 165 -15.71 -17.65 3.31
C VAL A 165 -16.21 -17.13 4.66
N ILE A 166 -17.49 -16.78 4.72
CA ILE A 166 -18.14 -16.19 5.90
C ILE A 166 -19.20 -17.16 6.42
N CYS A 167 -18.92 -17.85 7.51
CA CYS A 167 -19.80 -18.92 8.01
C CYS A 167 -21.04 -18.39 8.75
N GLY A 168 -21.09 -17.12 9.17
CA GLY A 168 -22.28 -16.52 9.80
C GLY A 168 -22.73 -17.25 11.07
N TYR A 169 -21.81 -17.87 11.81
CA TYR A 169 -22.08 -18.51 13.09
C TYR A 169 -21.91 -17.50 14.22
N ASP A 170 -22.96 -17.28 15.02
CA ASP A 170 -23.01 -16.21 16.03
C ASP A 170 -22.59 -14.83 15.48
N PRO A 171 -23.27 -14.34 14.41
CA PRO A 171 -22.91 -13.08 13.76
C PRO A 171 -23.19 -11.87 14.66
N GLN A 172 -22.47 -10.78 14.45
CA GLN A 172 -22.67 -9.51 15.17
C GLN A 172 -24.07 -8.91 14.91
N ASP A 173 -24.56 -9.00 13.68
CA ASP A 173 -25.95 -8.69 13.30
C ASP A 173 -26.58 -9.96 12.70
N PRO A 174 -27.49 -10.64 13.43
CA PRO A 174 -28.19 -11.83 12.94
C PRO A 174 -28.95 -11.64 11.62
N GLU A 175 -29.30 -10.39 11.28
CA GLU A 175 -30.03 -10.06 10.05
C GLU A 175 -29.10 -9.64 8.90
N ASN A 176 -27.79 -9.52 9.13
CA ASN A 176 -26.85 -9.05 8.11
C ASN A 176 -25.41 -9.52 8.32
N VAL A 177 -25.06 -10.67 7.74
CA VAL A 177 -23.73 -11.28 7.92
C VAL A 177 -22.59 -10.57 7.15
N LEU A 178 -22.92 -9.70 6.19
CA LEU A 178 -21.97 -9.04 5.28
C LEU A 178 -21.72 -7.55 5.59
N GLY A 179 -22.32 -7.00 6.64
CA GLY A 179 -22.20 -5.57 6.98
C GLY A 179 -22.87 -4.64 5.95
N TYR A 180 -22.68 -3.33 6.10
CA TYR A 180 -23.21 -2.32 5.20
C TYR A 180 -22.34 -2.14 3.94
N ARG A 181 -22.96 -2.06 2.76
CA ARG A 181 -22.29 -1.84 1.45
C ARG A 181 -21.11 -2.79 1.15
N PRO A 182 -21.29 -4.12 1.22
CA PRO A 182 -20.25 -5.04 0.80
C PRO A 182 -20.03 -4.98 -0.72
N CYS A 183 -18.82 -5.35 -1.14
CA CYS A 183 -18.37 -5.54 -2.51
C CYS A 183 -18.33 -4.28 -3.39
N VAL A 184 -18.34 -3.08 -2.80
CA VAL A 184 -18.19 -1.82 -3.57
C VAL A 184 -16.84 -1.81 -4.29
N GLY A 185 -16.87 -1.61 -5.62
CA GLY A 185 -15.65 -1.61 -6.43
C GLY A 185 -15.00 -2.98 -6.61
N MET A 186 -15.67 -4.08 -6.22
CA MET A 186 -15.19 -5.43 -6.49
C MET A 186 -15.01 -5.66 -7.99
N VAL A 187 -13.85 -6.16 -8.40
CA VAL A 187 -13.50 -6.45 -9.80
C VAL A 187 -13.07 -7.90 -10.02
N GLY A 188 -12.82 -8.66 -8.94
CA GLY A 188 -12.47 -10.08 -9.04
C GLY A 188 -12.64 -10.82 -7.72
N GLY A 189 -12.70 -12.16 -7.79
CA GLY A 189 -12.76 -13.05 -6.63
C GLY A 189 -14.14 -13.66 -6.37
N LYS A 190 -14.19 -14.55 -5.36
CA LYS A 190 -15.39 -15.27 -4.92
C LYS A 190 -15.62 -15.07 -3.42
N ILE A 191 -16.88 -14.93 -3.02
CA ILE A 191 -17.28 -14.81 -1.62
C ILE A 191 -18.39 -15.84 -1.35
N TYR A 192 -18.05 -16.84 -0.56
CA TYR A 192 -18.99 -17.82 -0.02
C TYR A 192 -19.50 -17.29 1.31
N PHE A 193 -20.82 -17.27 1.52
CA PHE A 193 -21.36 -16.82 2.80
C PHE A 193 -22.63 -17.58 3.17
N ARG A 194 -22.86 -17.73 4.48
CA ARG A 194 -24.03 -18.38 5.07
C ARG A 194 -24.82 -17.37 5.89
N GLY A 195 -26.15 -17.34 5.71
CA GLY A 195 -27.05 -16.47 6.49
C GLY A 195 -27.60 -15.25 5.71
N PRO A 196 -28.42 -14.42 6.38
CA PRO A 196 -29.12 -13.29 5.75
C PRO A 196 -28.19 -12.10 5.45
N HIS A 197 -28.56 -11.30 4.45
CA HIS A 197 -27.85 -10.08 4.07
C HIS A 197 -28.81 -8.94 3.75
N LYS A 198 -28.44 -7.69 4.07
CA LYS A 198 -29.22 -6.48 3.74
C LYS A 198 -28.90 -5.87 2.37
N GLY A 199 -28.00 -6.50 1.61
CA GLY A 199 -27.67 -6.14 0.22
C GLY A 199 -26.17 -6.14 -0.05
N TYR A 200 -25.80 -5.93 -1.31
CA TYR A 200 -24.41 -5.81 -1.78
C TYR A 200 -24.36 -4.87 -3.00
N SER A 201 -23.16 -4.46 -3.45
CA SER A 201 -23.01 -3.66 -4.66
C SER A 201 -23.48 -4.43 -5.91
N GLN A 202 -24.71 -4.16 -6.36
CA GLN A 202 -25.28 -4.79 -7.56
C GLN A 202 -24.54 -4.41 -8.85
N ALA A 203 -23.82 -3.28 -8.84
CA ALA A 203 -23.01 -2.80 -9.94
C ALA A 203 -21.72 -3.63 -10.11
N ASP A 204 -21.18 -4.16 -9.02
CA ASP A 204 -19.85 -4.79 -8.98
C ASP A 204 -19.89 -6.30 -8.76
N ALA A 205 -20.91 -6.81 -8.07
CA ALA A 205 -21.05 -8.22 -7.76
C ALA A 205 -22.42 -8.76 -8.19
N LYS A 206 -22.54 -10.09 -8.23
CA LYS A 206 -23.78 -10.81 -8.51
C LYS A 206 -23.81 -12.11 -7.71
N LEU A 207 -25.01 -12.50 -7.27
CA LEU A 207 -25.26 -13.85 -6.78
C LEU A 207 -25.29 -14.84 -7.94
N VAL A 208 -24.68 -16.00 -7.74
CA VAL A 208 -24.67 -17.10 -8.71
C VAL A 208 -25.01 -18.41 -8.01
N PRO A 209 -25.62 -19.39 -8.71
CA PRO A 209 -25.83 -20.71 -8.14
C PRO A 209 -24.49 -21.41 -7.88
N PHE A 210 -24.46 -22.27 -6.87
CA PHE A 210 -23.31 -23.14 -6.63
C PHE A 210 -23.19 -24.19 -7.75
N SER A 211 -21.98 -24.34 -8.27
CA SER A 211 -21.61 -25.57 -8.98
C SER A 211 -21.27 -26.68 -7.98
N GLU A 212 -21.31 -27.93 -8.45
CA GLU A 212 -20.85 -29.08 -7.66
C GLU A 212 -19.37 -28.92 -7.23
N GLN A 213 -18.54 -28.36 -8.11
CA GLN A 213 -17.14 -28.07 -7.84
C GLN A 213 -16.96 -26.99 -6.75
N ASP A 214 -17.79 -25.94 -6.78
CA ASP A 214 -17.78 -24.90 -5.75
C ASP A 214 -18.15 -25.47 -4.38
N TRP A 215 -19.15 -26.34 -4.33
CA TRP A 215 -19.59 -26.98 -3.08
C TRP A 215 -18.54 -27.94 -2.53
N GLN A 216 -17.96 -28.79 -3.39
CA GLN A 216 -16.92 -29.72 -2.98
C GLN A 216 -15.70 -28.98 -2.42
N TRP A 217 -15.25 -27.91 -3.09
CA TRP A 217 -14.16 -27.08 -2.62
C TRP A 217 -14.48 -26.44 -1.25
N LEU A 218 -15.69 -25.91 -1.08
CA LEU A 218 -16.10 -25.28 0.17
C LEU A 218 -16.09 -26.27 1.34
N ILE A 219 -16.69 -27.45 1.18
CA ILE A 219 -16.80 -28.44 2.26
C ILE A 219 -15.45 -29.04 2.65
N GLU A 220 -14.60 -29.35 1.68
CA GLU A 220 -13.25 -29.86 1.95
C GLU A 220 -12.45 -28.84 2.79
N ASN A 221 -12.47 -27.57 2.38
CA ASN A 221 -11.71 -26.53 3.07
C ASN A 221 -12.37 -26.04 4.37
N LEU A 222 -13.70 -26.18 4.50
CA LEU A 222 -14.42 -25.90 5.74
C LEU A 222 -13.95 -26.82 6.87
N GLY A 223 -13.73 -28.10 6.59
CA GLY A 223 -13.18 -29.04 7.58
C GLY A 223 -11.79 -28.63 8.06
N LEU A 224 -10.91 -28.19 7.14
CA LEU A 224 -9.58 -27.69 7.46
C LEU A 224 -9.62 -26.42 8.31
N PHE A 225 -10.47 -25.46 7.93
CA PHE A 225 -10.67 -24.23 8.67
C PHE A 225 -11.17 -24.49 10.10
N LEU A 226 -12.23 -25.28 10.25
CA LEU A 226 -12.81 -25.61 11.56
C LEU A 226 -11.84 -26.36 12.46
N ALA A 227 -11.06 -27.30 11.91
CA ALA A 227 -10.00 -27.98 12.64
C ALA A 227 -8.92 -26.98 13.11
N ALA A 228 -8.51 -26.05 12.25
CA ALA A 228 -7.48 -25.06 12.55
C ALA A 228 -7.90 -24.08 13.66
N ILE A 229 -9.17 -23.68 13.72
CA ILE A 229 -9.69 -22.81 14.79
C ILE A 229 -10.16 -23.57 16.05
N GLY A 230 -10.10 -24.90 16.04
CA GLY A 230 -10.53 -25.75 17.15
C GLY A 230 -12.06 -25.88 17.31
N ARG A 231 -12.82 -25.76 16.21
CA ARG A 231 -14.28 -25.83 16.15
C ARG A 231 -14.81 -26.90 15.19
N ALA A 232 -14.14 -28.05 15.13
CA ALA A 232 -14.53 -29.18 14.28
C ALA A 232 -15.94 -29.72 14.62
N ASP A 233 -16.45 -29.45 15.83
CA ASP A 233 -17.81 -29.76 16.27
C ASP A 233 -18.91 -29.13 15.39
N LEU A 234 -18.61 -27.99 14.74
CA LEU A 234 -19.58 -27.25 13.93
C LEU A 234 -19.74 -27.75 12.50
N PHE A 235 -18.95 -28.74 12.08
CA PHE A 235 -18.91 -29.14 10.67
C PHE A 235 -20.29 -29.60 10.15
N GLU A 236 -20.97 -30.48 10.88
CA GLU A 236 -22.28 -31.00 10.49
C GLU A 236 -23.36 -29.91 10.42
N GLU A 237 -23.29 -28.90 11.30
CA GLU A 237 -24.22 -27.76 11.29
C GLU A 237 -23.99 -26.86 10.07
N LEU A 238 -22.72 -26.60 9.74
CA LEU A 238 -22.34 -25.67 8.69
C LEU A 238 -22.35 -26.31 7.30
N ALA A 239 -22.35 -27.64 7.18
CA ALA A 239 -22.28 -28.37 5.92
C ALA A 239 -23.63 -28.56 5.20
N ASP A 240 -24.57 -27.61 5.32
CA ASP A 240 -25.85 -27.63 4.59
C ASP A 240 -25.81 -26.69 3.36
N PRO A 241 -25.82 -27.22 2.12
CA PRO A 241 -25.69 -26.40 0.90
C PRO A 241 -26.83 -25.39 0.73
N LYS A 242 -28.00 -25.62 1.35
CA LYS A 242 -29.16 -24.72 1.22
C LYS A 242 -28.97 -23.40 1.97
N GLN A 243 -28.05 -23.36 2.92
CA GLN A 243 -27.79 -22.17 3.74
C GLN A 243 -26.71 -21.28 3.15
N TRP A 244 -25.96 -21.79 2.16
CA TRP A 244 -24.84 -21.08 1.55
C TRP A 244 -25.24 -20.36 0.28
N GLN A 245 -24.60 -19.20 0.09
CA GLN A 245 -24.77 -18.33 -1.06
C GLN A 245 -23.38 -17.95 -1.61
N LEU A 246 -23.31 -17.68 -2.91
CA LEU A 246 -22.06 -17.36 -3.60
C LEU A 246 -22.19 -16.02 -4.34
N LEU A 247 -21.36 -15.06 -3.93
CA LEU A 247 -21.13 -13.81 -4.65
C LEU A 247 -19.87 -13.92 -5.50
N VAL A 248 -19.97 -13.46 -6.75
CA VAL A 248 -18.83 -13.31 -7.64
C VAL A 248 -18.79 -11.90 -8.22
N ALA A 249 -17.59 -11.42 -8.54
CA ALA A 249 -17.44 -10.16 -9.25
C ALA A 249 -18.12 -10.23 -10.64
N ARG A 250 -18.76 -9.13 -11.05
CA ARG A 250 -19.21 -8.95 -12.44
C ARG A 250 -18.01 -8.73 -13.33
N SER A 251 -18.02 -9.38 -14.50
CA SER A 251 -16.99 -9.14 -15.51
C SER A 251 -17.09 -7.71 -16.07
N PRO A 252 -16.02 -7.16 -16.69
CA PRO A 252 -16.07 -5.86 -17.34
C PRO A 252 -17.20 -5.70 -18.36
N GLN A 253 -17.60 -6.79 -19.02
CA GLN A 253 -18.71 -6.82 -19.99
C GLN A 253 -20.08 -6.81 -19.31
N GLU A 254 -20.17 -7.32 -18.08
CA GLU A 254 -21.40 -7.39 -17.29
C GLU A 254 -21.65 -6.11 -16.48
N LYS A 255 -20.61 -5.30 -16.23
CA LYS A 255 -20.76 -4.03 -15.53
C LYS A 255 -21.60 -3.11 -16.40
N ARG A 256 -22.81 -2.79 -15.92
CA ARG A 256 -23.70 -1.83 -16.57
C ARG A 256 -22.96 -0.50 -16.63
N THR A 257 -22.64 -0.06 -17.84
CA THR A 257 -22.20 1.32 -18.05
C THR A 257 -23.43 2.18 -17.79
N GLN A 258 -23.51 2.85 -16.63
CA GLN A 258 -24.50 3.90 -16.48
C GLN A 258 -24.30 4.88 -17.63
N ALA A 259 -25.39 5.29 -18.28
CA ALA A 259 -25.35 6.36 -19.25
C ALA A 259 -24.78 7.58 -18.52
N LYS A 260 -23.52 7.92 -18.83
CA LYS A 260 -22.90 9.10 -18.25
C LYS A 260 -23.69 10.28 -18.78
N ARG A 261 -24.23 11.10 -17.88
CA ARG A 261 -24.86 12.36 -18.24
C ARG A 261 -23.85 13.16 -19.07
N SER A 262 -24.29 13.73 -20.20
CA SER A 262 -23.39 14.57 -20.98
C SER A 262 -23.01 15.81 -20.17
N MET A 263 -21.83 16.39 -20.41
CA MET A 263 -21.46 17.65 -19.76
C MET A 263 -22.47 18.76 -20.03
N ARG A 264 -23.15 18.71 -21.19
CA ARG A 264 -24.22 19.64 -21.54
C ARG A 264 -25.43 19.46 -20.62
N ASP A 265 -25.93 18.23 -20.46
CA ASP A 265 -27.10 17.95 -19.62
C ASP A 265 -26.76 18.24 -18.15
N PHE A 266 -25.54 17.93 -17.68
CA PHE A 266 -25.10 18.30 -16.33
C PHE A 266 -25.09 19.82 -16.14
N ASN A 267 -24.56 20.56 -17.12
CA ASN A 267 -24.57 22.02 -17.08
C ASN A 267 -26.00 22.58 -17.04
N GLN A 268 -26.90 22.09 -17.89
CA GLN A 268 -28.26 22.61 -17.99
C GLN A 268 -29.13 22.24 -16.78
N GLU A 269 -29.09 20.98 -16.35
CA GLU A 269 -30.04 20.44 -15.36
C GLU A 269 -29.58 20.63 -13.91
N VAL A 270 -28.26 20.70 -13.67
CA VAL A 270 -27.69 20.86 -12.32
C VAL A 270 -27.07 22.23 -12.18
N TRP A 271 -26.07 22.57 -12.99
CA TRP A 271 -25.28 23.78 -12.79
C TRP A 271 -26.14 25.05 -12.97
N VAL A 272 -26.86 25.18 -14.09
CA VAL A 272 -27.70 26.35 -14.38
C VAL A 272 -28.86 26.43 -13.39
N ARG A 273 -29.45 25.29 -13.01
CA ARG A 273 -30.55 25.23 -12.06
C ARG A 273 -30.13 25.64 -10.64
N GLU A 274 -29.01 25.14 -10.16
CA GLU A 274 -28.56 25.37 -8.77
C GLU A 274 -27.74 26.64 -8.60
N LEU A 275 -26.92 27.00 -9.60
CA LEU A 275 -25.94 28.09 -9.52
C LEU A 275 -26.10 29.16 -10.61
N GLY A 276 -26.85 28.88 -11.68
CA GLY A 276 -27.07 29.82 -12.79
C GLY A 276 -28.23 30.79 -12.52
N ARG A 277 -28.72 31.45 -13.59
CA ARG A 277 -29.84 32.39 -13.50
C ARG A 277 -31.13 31.67 -13.08
N GLY A 278 -31.53 31.87 -11.82
CA GLY A 278 -32.64 31.18 -11.16
C GLY A 278 -32.21 30.24 -10.02
N GLY A 279 -30.90 30.04 -9.81
CA GLY A 279 -30.31 29.30 -8.70
C GLY A 279 -29.80 30.21 -7.57
N LEU A 280 -29.09 29.62 -6.61
CA LEU A 280 -28.64 30.22 -5.36
C LEU A 280 -27.79 31.50 -5.54
N LEU A 281 -27.07 31.62 -6.66
CA LEU A 281 -26.15 32.72 -6.95
C LEU A 281 -26.57 33.56 -8.16
N GLY A 282 -27.72 33.24 -8.77
CA GLY A 282 -28.10 33.77 -10.08
C GLY A 282 -28.40 35.27 -10.09
N ASP A 283 -28.75 35.84 -8.94
CA ASP A 283 -29.00 37.27 -8.72
C ASP A 283 -27.74 38.04 -8.28
N LEU A 284 -26.69 37.34 -7.86
CA LEU A 284 -25.44 37.92 -7.39
C LEU A 284 -24.37 38.06 -8.47
N THR A 285 -24.57 37.50 -9.66
CA THR A 285 -23.58 37.53 -10.75
C THR A 285 -24.17 37.91 -12.10
N TYR A 286 -23.52 38.89 -12.74
CA TYR A 286 -23.79 39.30 -14.12
C TYR A 286 -22.72 38.82 -15.09
N LEU A 287 -21.79 37.97 -14.63
CA LEU A 287 -20.72 37.45 -15.46
C LEU A 287 -21.29 36.58 -16.58
N ASP A 288 -20.64 36.63 -17.75
CA ASP A 288 -20.94 35.69 -18.83
C ASP A 288 -20.49 34.30 -18.41
N LEU A 289 -21.45 33.37 -18.31
CA LEU A 289 -21.24 31.97 -17.97
C LEU A 289 -21.26 31.07 -19.21
N SER A 290 -21.21 31.65 -20.41
CA SER A 290 -21.14 30.90 -21.65
C SER A 290 -19.88 30.01 -21.69
N PRO A 291 -19.97 28.79 -22.27
CA PRO A 291 -18.82 27.90 -22.37
C PRO A 291 -17.67 28.56 -23.15
N VAL A 292 -16.54 28.74 -22.49
CA VAL A 292 -15.31 29.23 -23.12
C VAL A 292 -14.72 28.12 -24.02
N PRO A 293 -14.37 28.42 -25.29
CA PRO A 293 -13.76 27.43 -26.19
C PRO A 293 -12.49 26.79 -25.61
N VAL A 294 -12.18 25.56 -26.03
CA VAL A 294 -10.94 24.86 -25.61
C VAL A 294 -9.69 25.63 -26.04
N ILE A 295 -9.72 26.22 -27.24
CA ILE A 295 -8.67 27.09 -27.76
C ILE A 295 -9.23 28.52 -27.79
N THR A 296 -8.69 29.38 -26.93
CA THR A 296 -9.12 30.78 -26.80
C THR A 296 -8.11 31.75 -27.41
N THR A 297 -8.60 32.88 -27.90
CA THR A 297 -7.79 33.98 -28.46
C THR A 297 -8.19 35.31 -27.79
N GLY A 298 -7.44 36.39 -28.07
CA GLY A 298 -7.73 37.72 -27.51
C GLY A 298 -7.62 37.77 -25.99
N GLU A 299 -8.59 38.41 -25.34
CA GLU A 299 -8.63 38.60 -23.88
C GLU A 299 -8.79 37.28 -23.11
N LEU A 300 -9.42 36.27 -23.70
CA LEU A 300 -9.61 34.96 -23.08
C LEU A 300 -8.44 34.00 -23.33
N ARG A 301 -7.38 34.44 -24.04
CA ARG A 301 -6.20 33.63 -24.35
C ARG A 301 -5.54 33.11 -23.06
N ARG A 302 -5.55 31.79 -22.88
CA ARG A 302 -4.96 31.13 -21.70
C ARG A 302 -3.44 31.04 -21.74
N PHE A 303 -2.86 31.02 -22.95
CA PHE A 303 -1.42 30.91 -23.17
C PHE A 303 -0.93 32.10 -23.98
N VAL A 304 -0.19 32.99 -23.34
CA VAL A 304 0.50 34.11 -23.99
C VAL A 304 1.98 33.71 -24.10
N PRO A 305 2.58 33.67 -25.30
CA PRO A 305 4.01 33.46 -25.41
C PRO A 305 4.73 34.67 -24.83
N VAL A 306 5.52 34.44 -23.78
CA VAL A 306 6.36 35.47 -23.16
C VAL A 306 7.81 35.06 -23.40
N TRP A 307 8.63 36.00 -23.90
CA TRP A 307 10.06 35.77 -24.06
C TRP A 307 10.77 36.03 -22.73
N GLU A 308 11.06 34.96 -22.01
CA GLU A 308 11.54 35.03 -20.63
C GLU A 308 12.94 34.44 -20.47
N ASN A 309 13.93 35.23 -20.87
CA ASN A 309 15.34 34.85 -20.80
C ASN A 309 15.76 34.52 -19.36
N ARG A 310 16.29 33.30 -19.12
CA ARG A 310 16.65 32.75 -17.80
C ARG A 310 15.51 32.52 -16.81
N ARG A 311 14.22 32.61 -17.21
CA ARG A 311 13.10 32.21 -16.32
C ARG A 311 12.93 30.69 -16.22
N TYR A 312 13.44 29.94 -17.21
CA TYR A 312 13.43 28.48 -17.22
C TYR A 312 14.86 27.94 -17.24
N SER A 313 15.12 26.91 -16.43
CA SER A 313 16.39 26.19 -16.42
C SER A 313 16.68 25.59 -17.79
N ALA A 314 17.95 25.64 -18.22
CA ALA A 314 18.35 24.95 -19.43
C ALA A 314 18.05 23.44 -19.29
N PRO A 315 17.75 22.71 -20.38
CA PRO A 315 17.40 21.29 -20.30
C PRO A 315 18.40 20.43 -19.52
N CYS A 316 19.69 20.74 -19.60
CA CYS A 316 20.74 20.07 -18.85
C CYS A 316 20.74 20.35 -17.34
N GLU A 317 20.27 21.52 -16.90
CA GLU A 317 20.08 21.87 -15.48
C GLU A 317 18.76 21.30 -14.97
N ALA A 318 17.67 21.45 -15.73
CA ALA A 318 16.37 20.89 -15.38
C ALA A 318 16.40 19.36 -15.21
N SER A 319 17.25 18.67 -15.99
CA SER A 319 17.45 17.23 -15.87
C SER A 319 18.35 16.82 -14.69
N CYS A 320 19.02 17.78 -14.05
CA CYS A 320 19.90 17.51 -12.92
C CYS A 320 19.08 17.44 -11.63
N PRO A 321 19.08 16.31 -10.89
CA PRO A 321 18.31 16.19 -9.66
C PRO A 321 18.72 17.19 -8.57
N THR A 322 19.96 17.66 -8.61
CA THR A 322 20.50 18.65 -7.66
C THR A 322 20.38 20.09 -8.16
N GLY A 323 19.86 20.31 -9.38
CA GLY A 323 19.70 21.64 -9.96
C GLY A 323 21.03 22.36 -10.26
N ILE A 324 22.15 21.64 -10.39
CA ILE A 324 23.44 22.26 -10.74
C ILE A 324 23.32 22.93 -12.12
N PRO A 325 23.72 24.21 -12.26
CA PRO A 325 23.64 24.93 -13.53
C PRO A 325 24.71 24.45 -14.52
N VAL A 326 24.43 23.33 -15.19
CA VAL A 326 25.38 22.63 -16.08
C VAL A 326 25.84 23.50 -17.25
N GLN A 327 24.96 24.30 -17.83
CA GLN A 327 25.30 25.25 -18.89
C GLN A 327 26.30 26.32 -18.43
N GLU A 328 26.23 26.73 -17.16
CA GLU A 328 27.13 27.72 -16.58
C GLU A 328 28.53 27.14 -16.39
N ARG A 329 28.62 25.87 -15.97
CA ARG A 329 29.90 25.13 -15.96
C ARG A 329 30.55 25.10 -17.34
N TRP A 330 29.75 24.89 -18.39
CA TRP A 330 30.27 24.93 -19.77
C TRP A 330 30.69 26.33 -20.22
N ARG A 331 29.99 27.37 -19.77
CA ARG A 331 30.40 28.76 -20.03
C ARG A 331 31.77 29.03 -19.41
N LEU A 332 31.97 28.70 -18.14
CA LEU A 332 33.23 28.86 -17.41
C LEU A 332 34.38 28.09 -18.10
N ILE A 333 34.14 26.84 -18.52
CA ILE A 333 35.14 26.04 -19.24
C ILE A 333 35.50 26.67 -20.59
N ARG A 334 34.52 27.19 -21.34
CA ARG A 334 34.77 27.89 -22.62
C ARG A 334 35.57 29.18 -22.43
N GLU A 335 35.44 29.83 -21.28
CA GLU A 335 36.21 31.01 -20.89
C GLU A 335 37.60 30.66 -20.34
N GLY A 336 37.97 29.37 -20.29
CA GLY A 336 39.25 28.91 -19.73
C GLY A 336 39.29 28.84 -18.19
N ARG A 337 38.16 29.12 -17.52
CA ARG A 337 38.01 29.16 -16.06
C ARG A 337 37.60 27.80 -15.51
N VAL A 338 38.48 26.81 -15.70
CA VAL A 338 38.17 25.40 -15.37
C VAL A 338 38.01 25.19 -13.87
N ASP A 339 38.88 25.79 -13.05
CA ASP A 339 38.84 25.66 -11.58
C ASP A 339 37.51 26.15 -11.02
N GLU A 340 37.03 27.32 -11.47
CA GLU A 340 35.74 27.86 -11.06
C GLU A 340 34.55 26.98 -11.50
N ALA A 341 34.66 26.31 -12.66
CA ALA A 341 33.64 25.37 -13.14
C ALA A 341 33.58 24.07 -12.31
N VAL A 342 34.71 23.70 -11.71
CA VAL A 342 34.85 22.56 -10.80
C VAL A 342 34.30 22.94 -9.42
N ASP A 343 34.67 24.11 -8.90
CA ASP A 343 34.24 24.63 -7.59
C ASP A 343 32.75 24.93 -7.54
N LEU A 344 32.13 25.35 -8.65
CA LEU A 344 30.70 25.67 -8.73
C LEU A 344 29.80 24.54 -8.16
N ALA A 345 30.19 23.28 -8.32
CA ALA A 345 29.41 22.15 -7.84
C ALA A 345 29.28 22.10 -6.31
N LEU A 346 30.27 22.62 -5.56
CA LEU A 346 30.27 22.66 -4.10
C LEU A 346 29.16 23.53 -3.52
N ALA A 347 28.65 24.51 -4.28
CA ALA A 347 27.51 25.32 -3.86
C ALA A 347 26.18 24.54 -3.85
N TYR A 348 26.13 23.37 -4.50
CA TYR A 348 24.89 22.60 -4.70
C TYR A 348 24.97 21.19 -4.12
N THR A 349 26.16 20.63 -3.93
CA THR A 349 26.33 19.31 -3.34
C THR A 349 27.61 19.22 -2.51
N PRO A 350 27.57 18.58 -1.32
CA PRO A 350 28.76 18.30 -0.54
C PRO A 350 29.61 17.15 -1.12
N PHE A 351 29.13 16.45 -2.15
CA PHE A 351 29.81 15.29 -2.73
C PHE A 351 30.07 15.44 -4.25
N PRO A 352 30.69 16.54 -4.70
CA PRO A 352 30.82 16.81 -6.13
C PRO A 352 31.69 15.75 -6.84
N ALA A 353 32.74 15.24 -6.19
CA ALA A 353 33.57 14.17 -6.76
C ALA A 353 32.86 12.81 -6.73
N THR A 354 32.46 12.34 -5.54
CA THR A 354 31.89 11.00 -5.34
C THR A 354 30.58 10.81 -6.10
N VAL A 355 29.66 11.77 -6.01
CA VAL A 355 28.36 11.67 -6.70
C VAL A 355 28.48 12.12 -8.14
N CYS A 356 28.87 13.37 -8.42
CA CYS A 356 28.86 13.88 -9.79
C CYS A 356 29.98 13.31 -10.69
N GLY A 357 31.04 12.73 -10.13
CA GLY A 357 32.14 12.11 -10.88
C GLY A 357 32.09 10.58 -11.01
N TYR A 358 31.58 9.87 -10.00
CA TYR A 358 31.61 8.39 -9.99
C TYR A 358 30.22 7.75 -10.11
N LEU A 359 29.23 8.22 -9.34
CA LEU A 359 27.92 7.57 -9.21
C LEU A 359 26.84 8.14 -10.15
N CYS A 360 27.00 9.37 -10.64
CA CYS A 360 25.97 10.07 -11.38
C CYS A 360 25.54 9.32 -12.66
N PRO A 361 24.22 9.15 -12.91
CA PRO A 361 23.71 8.56 -14.15
C PRO A 361 23.76 9.52 -15.36
N ASN A 362 24.28 10.73 -15.20
CA ASN A 362 24.47 11.74 -16.25
C ASN A 362 23.19 12.15 -17.00
N LEU A 363 22.07 12.34 -16.28
CA LEU A 363 20.80 12.79 -16.85
C LEU A 363 20.90 14.13 -17.60
N CYS A 364 21.80 15.01 -17.15
CA CYS A 364 22.11 16.26 -17.84
C CYS A 364 22.72 16.07 -19.23
N MET A 365 23.43 14.96 -19.47
CA MET A 365 23.89 14.58 -20.81
C MET A 365 22.73 14.08 -21.66
N GLN A 366 21.81 13.28 -21.09
CA GLN A 366 20.60 12.78 -21.76
C GLN A 366 19.65 13.90 -22.18
N GLY A 367 19.48 14.93 -21.35
CA GLY A 367 18.69 16.13 -21.67
C GLY A 367 19.41 17.17 -22.53
N CYS A 368 20.62 16.90 -23.02
CA CYS A 368 21.44 17.90 -23.70
C CYS A 368 20.91 18.22 -25.11
N THR A 369 20.68 19.52 -25.39
CA THR A 369 20.19 20.01 -26.70
C THR A 369 21.15 19.74 -27.87
N ARG A 370 22.43 19.46 -27.60
CA ARG A 370 23.41 19.07 -28.64
C ARG A 370 23.01 17.80 -29.38
N GLN A 371 22.25 16.91 -28.73
CA GLN A 371 21.74 15.70 -29.36
C GLN A 371 20.73 15.99 -30.48
N LEU A 372 20.00 17.12 -30.42
CA LEU A 372 19.10 17.55 -31.49
C LEU A 372 19.85 17.78 -32.81
N ALA A 373 21.12 18.20 -32.71
CA ALA A 373 22.03 18.37 -33.85
C ALA A 373 22.94 17.14 -34.07
N LYS A 374 22.63 15.99 -33.47
CA LYS A 374 23.46 14.76 -33.49
C LYS A 374 24.90 14.97 -33.01
N LEU A 375 25.14 15.98 -32.17
CA LEU A 375 26.44 16.23 -31.57
C LEU A 375 26.57 15.50 -30.23
N VAL A 376 27.78 15.02 -29.94
CA VAL A 376 28.08 14.37 -28.66
C VAL A 376 27.91 15.37 -27.51
N PRO A 377 27.14 15.01 -26.45
CA PRO A 377 27.07 15.80 -25.22
C PRO A 377 28.45 15.94 -24.56
N PRO A 378 28.78 17.09 -23.96
CA PRO A 378 30.01 17.24 -23.20
C PRO A 378 30.05 16.26 -22.03
N ASP A 379 31.22 15.66 -21.79
CA ASP A 379 31.43 14.65 -20.76
C ASP A 379 31.42 15.29 -19.36
N VAL A 380 30.29 15.19 -18.67
CA VAL A 380 30.09 15.70 -17.30
C VAL A 380 30.87 14.86 -16.28
N LYS A 381 31.11 13.58 -16.57
CA LYS A 381 31.74 12.64 -15.63
C LYS A 381 33.20 13.00 -15.38
N ARG A 382 33.92 13.38 -16.44
CA ARG A 382 35.30 13.89 -16.31
C ARG A 382 35.38 15.13 -15.44
N LEU A 383 34.44 16.05 -15.65
CA LEU A 383 34.37 17.28 -14.87
C LEU A 383 33.99 17.01 -13.40
N GLY A 384 33.11 16.05 -13.14
CA GLY A 384 32.79 15.60 -11.78
C GLY A 384 33.99 14.98 -11.07
N LYS A 385 34.81 14.17 -11.76
CA LYS A 385 36.05 13.61 -11.16
C LYS A 385 37.08 14.68 -10.82
N ALA A 386 37.19 15.72 -11.63
CA ALA A 386 38.07 16.85 -11.37
C ALA A 386 37.72 17.58 -10.05
N SER A 387 36.49 17.44 -9.54
CA SER A 387 36.11 17.98 -8.23
C SER A 387 36.82 17.37 -7.02
N LEU A 388 37.72 16.39 -7.21
CA LEU A 388 38.69 16.00 -6.18
C LEU A 388 39.65 17.14 -5.81
N GLU A 389 39.91 18.04 -6.75
CA GLU A 389 40.79 19.20 -6.57
C GLU A 389 40.00 20.48 -6.21
N ALA A 390 38.68 20.37 -6.03
CA ALA A 390 37.81 21.51 -5.74
C ALA A 390 38.17 22.15 -4.39
N ARG A 391 38.17 23.49 -4.35
CA ARG A 391 38.52 24.25 -3.14
C ARG A 391 37.26 24.78 -2.49
N LEU A 392 37.16 24.59 -1.18
CA LEU A 392 36.08 25.19 -0.40
C LEU A 392 36.23 26.71 -0.39
N PRO A 393 35.12 27.47 -0.49
CA PRO A 393 35.15 28.91 -0.29
C PRO A 393 35.56 29.21 1.16
N GLU A 394 36.09 30.41 1.40
CA GLU A 394 36.37 30.87 2.76
C GLU A 394 35.07 30.87 3.59
N LEU A 395 35.08 30.13 4.70
CA LEU A 395 33.94 30.02 5.58
C LEU A 395 33.79 31.32 6.38
N PRO A 396 32.56 31.81 6.60
CA PRO A 396 32.33 32.96 7.45
C PRO A 396 32.73 32.65 8.91
N PRO A 397 33.03 33.67 9.73
CA PRO A 397 33.30 33.49 11.15
C PRO A 397 32.16 32.75 11.87
N LEU A 398 32.50 31.95 12.87
CA LEU A 398 31.51 31.21 13.66
C LEU A 398 30.52 32.16 14.33
N SER A 399 29.22 31.90 14.17
CA SER A 399 28.15 32.76 14.71
C SER A 399 27.92 32.61 16.22
N GLY A 400 28.63 31.70 16.91
CA GLY A 400 28.49 31.41 18.34
C GLY A 400 27.21 30.64 18.72
N GLY A 401 26.28 30.45 17.80
CA GLY A 401 25.09 29.62 17.98
C GLY A 401 25.42 28.12 18.00
N ARG A 402 24.62 27.34 18.72
CA ARG A 402 24.69 25.87 18.72
C ARG A 402 23.46 25.31 18.00
N VAL A 403 23.67 24.39 17.07
CA VAL A 403 22.61 23.71 16.31
C VAL A 403 22.59 22.23 16.71
N ALA A 404 21.41 21.71 17.06
CA ALA A 404 21.19 20.30 17.29
C ALA A 404 20.51 19.67 16.07
N ILE A 405 21.02 18.52 15.62
CA ILE A 405 20.52 17.79 14.45
C ILE A 405 19.73 16.58 14.96
N VAL A 406 18.43 16.53 14.70
CA VAL A 406 17.53 15.44 15.14
C VAL A 406 16.99 14.72 13.91
N GLY A 407 17.42 13.46 13.71
CA GLY A 407 17.19 12.67 12.49
C GLY A 407 18.50 12.22 11.84
N GLY A 408 18.43 11.58 10.67
CA GLY A 408 19.59 11.03 9.94
C GLY A 408 20.55 12.10 9.40
N GLY A 409 21.38 12.66 10.27
CA GLY A 409 22.48 13.58 9.92
C GLY A 409 22.05 14.91 9.29
N PRO A 410 23.01 15.83 9.04
CA PRO A 410 22.72 17.22 8.64
C PRO A 410 21.98 17.40 7.31
N ALA A 411 21.82 16.34 6.50
CA ALA A 411 21.16 16.40 5.20
C ALA A 411 20.61 15.04 4.73
N GLY A 412 20.21 14.13 5.63
CA GLY A 412 19.81 12.77 5.21
C GLY A 412 20.99 11.92 4.73
N ILE A 413 22.19 12.20 5.22
CA ILE A 413 23.40 11.42 4.93
C ILE A 413 23.48 10.33 5.99
N SER A 414 22.80 9.22 5.72
CA SER A 414 23.02 7.90 6.36
C SER A 414 23.61 6.94 5.35
#